data_AF-A0A3M1F6P0-F1
#
_entry.id   AF-A0A3M1F6P0-F1
#
_cell.length_a   1.000
_cell.length_b   1.000
_cell.length_c   1.000
_cell.angle_alpha   90.00
_cell.angle_beta   90.00
_cell.angle_gamma   90.00
#
_symmetry.space_group_name_H-M   'P 1'
#
loop_
_entity.id
_entity.type
_entity.pdbx_description
1 polymer ?
#
loop_
_entity_poly.entity_id
_entity_poly.type
_entity_poly.pdbx_seq_one_letter_code
_entity_poly.pdbx_strand_id
1 'polypeptide(L)' 'VLGVHTVGPMAAEIITTATYAIKNKMTIYDIRDVVHVFPTLSEIIKKVAQSFDQNLDDLACCVE' A
#
# COMPACT_ATOMS: atom_id res chain seq x y z
N VAL A 1 2.39 2.78 -10.65
CA VAL A 1 2.68 1.37 -10.28
C VAL A 1 2.64 0.54 -11.54
N LEU A 2 3.66 -0.28 -11.77
CA LEU A 2 3.74 -1.15 -12.96
C LEU A 2 3.41 -2.61 -12.66
N GLY A 3 3.59 -3.05 -11.41
CA GLY A 3 3.29 -4.39 -10.95
C GLY A 3 3.38 -4.49 -9.43
N VAL A 4 2.72 -5.49 -8.85
CA VAL A 4 2.75 -5.78 -7.41
C VAL A 4 2.81 -7.29 -7.24
N HIS A 5 3.67 -7.75 -6.33
CA HIS A 5 3.72 -9.14 -5.86
C HIS A 5 3.48 -9.15 -4.36
N THR A 6 2.68 -10.10 -3.89
CA THR A 6 2.39 -10.28 -2.47
C THR A 6 2.40 -11.75 -2.13
N VAL A 7 2.96 -12.09 -0.98
CA VAL A 7 3.01 -13.44 -0.42
C VAL A 7 2.64 -13.31 1.05
N GLY A 8 1.57 -13.98 1.46
CA GLY A 8 1.08 -13.91 2.82
C GLY A 8 -0.40 -14.28 2.94
N PRO A 9 -0.95 -14.23 4.16
CA PRO A 9 -2.37 -14.45 4.38
C PRO A 9 -3.20 -13.40 3.64
N MET A 10 -4.33 -13.83 3.06
CA MET A 10 -5.28 -12.97 2.35
C MET A 10 -4.67 -12.16 1.19
N ALA A 11 -3.55 -12.64 0.60
CA ALA A 11 -2.91 -12.02 -0.56
C ALA A 11 -3.89 -11.81 -1.75
N ALA A 12 -4.84 -12.73 -1.93
CA ALA A 12 -5.89 -12.64 -2.95
C ALA A 12 -6.84 -11.44 -2.73
N GLU A 13 -7.06 -11.01 -1.49
CA GLU A 13 -7.89 -9.84 -1.19
C GLU A 13 -7.08 -8.55 -1.39
N ILE A 14 -5.82 -8.53 -0.91
CA ILE A 14 -4.93 -7.36 -1.01
C ILE A 14 -4.59 -7.03 -2.46
N ILE A 15 -4.36 -8.05 -3.30
CA ILE A 15 -3.95 -7.84 -4.70
C ILE A 15 -5.01 -7.09 -5.50
N THR A 16 -6.28 -7.17 -5.11
CA THR A 16 -7.37 -6.41 -5.76
C THR A 16 -7.11 -4.91 -5.69
N THR A 17 -6.71 -4.37 -4.54
CA THR A 17 -6.33 -2.95 -4.40
C THR A 17 -5.19 -2.58 -5.35
N ALA A 18 -4.18 -3.44 -5.48
CA ALA A 18 -3.06 -3.23 -6.40
C ALA A 18 -3.49 -3.26 -7.88
N THR A 19 -4.44 -4.12 -8.27
CA THR A 19 -4.97 -4.13 -9.64
C THR A 19 -5.64 -2.80 -10.02
N TYR A 20 -6.40 -2.20 -9.10
CA TYR A 20 -6.99 -0.88 -9.31
C TYR A 20 -5.95 0.23 -9.35
N ALA A 21 -4.89 0.16 -8.53
CA ALA A 21 -3.80 1.11 -8.59
C ALA A 21 -3.08 1.10 -9.96
N ILE A 22 -2.84 -0.09 -10.52
CA ILE A 22 -2.26 -0.24 -11.87
C ILE A 22 -3.24 0.27 -12.93
N LYS A 23 -4.52 -0.12 -12.87
CA LYS A 23 -5.54 0.28 -13.85
C LYS A 23 -5.71 1.80 -13.92
N ASN A 24 -5.66 2.48 -12.78
CA ASN A 24 -5.77 3.94 -12.69
C ASN A 24 -4.43 4.67 -12.89
N LYS A 25 -3.35 3.96 -13.22
CA LYS A 25 -2.00 4.52 -13.43
C LYS A 25 -1.50 5.33 -12.23
N MET A 26 -1.89 4.94 -11.02
CA MET A 26 -1.51 5.64 -9.78
C MET A 26 0.01 5.57 -9.57
N THR A 27 0.60 6.67 -9.14
CA THR A 27 1.97 6.73 -8.63
C THR A 27 2.05 6.14 -7.21
N ILE A 28 3.25 5.95 -6.68
CA ILE A 28 3.42 5.54 -5.28
C ILE A 28 2.94 6.65 -4.32
N TYR A 29 3.03 7.92 -4.72
CA TYR A 29 2.56 9.05 -3.92
C TYR A 29 1.03 9.08 -3.84
N ASP A 30 0.35 8.82 -4.96
CA ASP A 30 -1.11 8.72 -4.97
C ASP A 30 -1.61 7.61 -4.03
N ILE A 31 -0.88 6.50 -3.91
CA ILE A 31 -1.23 5.40 -3.00
C ILE A 31 -0.99 5.77 -1.53
N ARG A 32 0.12 6.44 -1.24
CA ARG A 32 0.43 6.91 0.12
C ARG A 32 -0.65 7.86 0.65
N ASP A 33 -1.10 8.77 -0.22
CA ASP A 33 -2.01 9.85 0.15
C ASP A 33 -3.49 9.37 0.20
N VAL A 34 -3.78 8.13 -0.22
CA VAL A 34 -5.10 7.50 -0.04
C VAL A 34 -5.29 7.03 1.40
N VAL A 35 -6.44 7.36 1.96
CA VAL A 35 -6.87 6.87 3.27
C VAL A 35 -7.20 5.37 3.19
N HIS A 36 -6.50 4.57 3.97
CA HIS A 36 -6.74 3.14 4.14
C HIS A 36 -7.37 2.88 5.50
N VAL A 37 -8.22 1.85 5.60
CA VAL A 37 -8.91 1.53 6.86
C VAL A 37 -7.93 0.86 7.82
N PHE A 38 -7.72 1.45 8.99
CA PHE A 38 -6.94 0.86 10.08
C PHE A 38 -7.86 0.08 11.04
N PRO A 39 -7.45 -1.09 11.59
CA PRO A 39 -6.26 -1.91 11.27
C PRO A 39 -6.60 -3.04 10.30
N THR A 40 -6.43 -2.82 8.99
CA THR A 40 -6.71 -3.86 7.97
C THR A 40 -5.50 -4.16 7.08
N LEU A 41 -5.47 -5.35 6.48
CA LEU A 41 -4.42 -5.74 5.53
C LEU A 41 -4.37 -4.86 4.27
N SER A 42 -5.43 -4.09 3.99
CA SER A 42 -5.41 -3.14 2.88
C SER A 42 -4.33 -2.05 3.06
N GLU A 43 -4.02 -1.69 4.31
CA GLU A 43 -2.99 -0.71 4.67
C GLU A 43 -1.58 -1.14 4.23
N ILE A 44 -1.34 -2.44 4.01
CA ILE A 44 -0.03 -2.94 3.55
C ILE A 44 0.39 -2.24 2.26
N ILE A 45 -0.55 -1.97 1.35
CA ILE A 45 -0.26 -1.28 0.08
C ILE A 45 0.21 0.16 0.34
N LYS A 46 -0.36 0.86 1.33
CA LYS A 46 0.09 2.19 1.77
C LYS A 46 1.48 2.12 2.41
N LYS A 47 1.73 1.17 3.32
CA LYS A 47 3.05 1.02 3.95
C LYS A 47 4.15 0.73 2.93
N VAL A 48 3.88 -0.11 1.94
CA VAL A 48 4.81 -0.36 0.83
C VAL A 48 5.07 0.92 0.05
N ALA A 49 4.04 1.75 -0.21
CA ALA A 49 4.22 3.04 -0.85
C ALA A 49 5.08 4.03 -0.02
N GLN A 50 4.87 4.10 1.29
CA GLN A 50 5.67 4.94 2.21
C GLN A 50 7.14 4.50 2.25
N SER A 51 7.43 3.21 2.12
CA SER A 51 8.82 2.70 2.13
C SER A 51 9.71 3.21 0.98
N PHE A 52 9.15 3.84 -0.04
CA PHE A 52 9.93 4.41 -1.15
C PHE A 52 10.66 5.72 -0.77
N ASP A 53 10.17 6.46 0.22
CA ASP A 53 10.77 7.73 0.65
C ASP A 53 10.94 7.88 2.17
N GLN A 54 10.40 6.95 2.97
CA GLN A 54 10.48 6.95 4.43
C GLN A 54 11.02 5.62 4.97
N ASN A 55 11.71 5.69 6.11
CA ASN A 55 12.11 4.50 6.86
C ASN A 55 10.94 4.00 7.70
N LEU A 56 10.54 2.75 7.51
CA LEU A 56 9.38 2.18 8.20
C LEU A 56 9.59 2.00 9.70
N ASP A 57 10.83 1.84 10.15
CA ASP A 57 11.15 1.68 11.57
C ASP A 57 10.98 3.00 12.35
N ASP A 58 11.09 4.14 11.67
CA ASP A 58 10.96 5.47 12.26
C ASP A 58 9.51 5.97 12.26
N LEU A 59 8.61 5.28 11.55
CA LEU A 59 7.19 5.63 11.49
C LEU A 59 6.47 5.12 12.73
N ALA A 60 5.89 6.05 13.49
CA ALA A 60 4.91 5.68 14.50
C ALA A 60 3.70 5.00 13.85
N CYS A 61 3.00 4.17 14.63
CA CYS A 61 1.84 3.43 14.13
C CYS A 61 0.81 4.41 13.51
N CYS A 62 0.46 4.19 12.24
CA CYS A 62 -0.53 4.94 11.48
C CYS A 62 -0.16 6.39 11.10
N VAL A 63 1.12 6.74 11.07
CA VAL A 63 1.55 8.06 10.55
C VAL A 63 1.32 8.11 9.04
N GLU A 64 0.70 9.20 8.59
CA GLU A 64 0.33 9.45 7.18
C GLU A 64 1.52 9.89 6.33
#